data_AF-A0A357IE99-F1
#
_entry.id   AF-A0A357IE99-F1
#
_cell.length_a   1.000
_cell.length_b   1.000
_cell.length_c   1.000
_cell.angle_alpha   90.00
_cell.angle_beta   90.00
_cell.angle_gamma   90.00
#
_symmetry.space_group_name_H-M   'P 1'
#
loop_
_entity.id
_entity.type
_entity.pdbx_description
1 polymer ?
#
loop_
_entity_poly.entity_id
_entity_poly.type
_entity_poly.pdbx_seq_one_letter_code
_entity_poly.pdbx_strand_id
1 'polypeptide(L)'
;MKRRSASYVWGPLLGLSLVSGCITTGPTPKIDTSSSPHDIQQVPLAKAQKPEKKGETYFDPNHTGTALYDTHQHAGHSLGPYFTVRDFSKTGDVGFRYARIDPSIVNCLSRVRSALGKPLVIRSSYRSYAYNDQLVKEGKTASKRSYHISGKAADLTVPGVSVSTFAKTVYSRCGCGVGLGVANGWFHVDTRGTSTRPWGYGAASTTKRNTARRVHEKMCGGGGSDSNESMTKILDSVGNTFKSLTNKIKEAF
;
A
#
# COMPACT_ATOMS: atom_id res chain seq x y z
N MET A 1 -73.29 10.73 3.62
CA MET A 1 -73.92 11.19 4.89
C MET A 1 -73.30 10.38 6.01
N LYS A 2 -72.77 10.88 7.14
CA LYS A 2 -72.83 12.16 7.85
C LYS A 2 -71.51 12.28 8.65
N ARG A 3 -70.95 13.49 8.70
CA ARG A 3 -69.91 13.90 9.65
C ARG A 3 -70.46 13.85 11.08
N ARG A 4 -69.62 13.58 12.09
CA ARG A 4 -69.62 14.35 13.36
C ARG A 4 -68.22 14.41 13.98
N SER A 5 -67.86 15.65 14.26
CA SER A 5 -66.69 16.16 14.97
C SER A 5 -66.91 16.09 16.49
N ALA A 6 -65.82 16.03 17.27
CA ALA A 6 -65.77 16.61 18.60
C ALA A 6 -64.32 17.01 18.93
N SER A 7 -64.18 18.24 19.45
CA SER A 7 -62.95 18.98 19.71
C SER A 7 -62.74 19.14 21.22
N TYR A 8 -61.50 19.16 21.72
CA TYR A 8 -61.03 19.80 22.98
C TYR A 8 -59.49 19.92 22.86
N VAL A 9 -58.87 21.07 22.59
CA VAL A 9 -58.55 22.30 23.38
C VAL A 9 -57.51 22.11 24.51
N TRP A 10 -56.30 22.65 24.27
CA TRP A 10 -55.26 23.32 25.12
C TRP A 10 -54.98 22.77 26.54
N GLY A 11 -53.76 22.38 26.92
CA GLY A 11 -52.56 23.22 27.14
C GLY A 11 -51.59 22.52 28.14
N PRO A 12 -50.37 23.04 28.39
CA PRO A 12 -49.17 22.22 28.64
C PRO A 12 -48.79 22.05 30.13
N LEU A 13 -48.09 20.97 30.47
CA LEU A 13 -47.36 20.82 31.72
C LEU A 13 -45.92 20.38 31.46
N LEU A 14 -45.01 21.32 31.74
CA LEU A 14 -43.57 21.13 31.84
C LEU A 14 -43.24 20.09 32.92
N GLY A 15 -42.36 19.16 32.57
CA GLY A 15 -41.71 18.24 33.50
C GLY A 15 -40.29 17.97 33.04
N LEU A 16 -39.42 18.97 33.13
CA LEU A 16 -37.99 18.83 32.85
C LEU A 16 -37.32 18.16 34.05
N SER A 17 -37.14 16.85 34.00
CA SER A 17 -36.39 16.10 35.01
C SER A 17 -34.89 16.20 34.70
N LEU A 18 -34.17 17.00 35.47
CA LEU A 18 -32.71 17.10 35.43
C LEU A 18 -32.11 15.85 36.07
N VAL A 19 -31.77 14.85 35.25
CA VAL A 19 -30.84 13.80 35.66
C VAL A 19 -29.43 14.37 35.65
N SER A 20 -28.92 14.67 36.85
CA SER A 20 -27.51 14.99 37.09
C SER A 20 -26.68 13.72 36.92
N GLY A 21 -26.15 13.51 35.72
CA GLY A 21 -25.17 12.46 35.44
C GLY A 21 -23.77 12.97 35.74
N CYS A 22 -23.16 12.47 36.82
CA CYS A 22 -21.72 12.62 37.07
C CYS A 22 -20.92 12.00 35.93
N ILE A 23 -20.29 12.82 35.10
CA ILE A 23 -19.27 12.38 34.14
C ILE A 23 -18.01 12.09 34.94
N THR A 24 -17.78 10.82 35.27
CA THR A 24 -16.50 10.37 35.81
C THR A 24 -15.48 10.41 34.67
N THR A 25 -14.60 11.42 34.66
CA THR A 25 -13.44 11.46 33.78
C THR A 25 -12.46 10.39 34.23
N GLY A 26 -12.59 9.18 33.69
CA GLY A 26 -11.56 8.16 33.79
C GLY A 26 -10.26 8.64 33.14
N PRO A 27 -9.08 8.18 33.59
CA PRO A 27 -7.81 8.58 33.02
C PRO A 27 -7.79 8.23 31.53
N THR A 28 -7.53 9.24 30.70
CA THR A 28 -7.29 9.09 29.26
C THR A 28 -6.24 8.01 29.02
N PRO A 29 -6.47 7.04 28.13
CA PRO A 29 -5.47 6.04 27.79
C PRO A 29 -4.24 6.77 27.26
N LYS A 30 -3.10 6.58 27.92
CA LYS A 30 -1.82 7.06 27.40
C LYS A 30 -1.56 6.31 26.10
N ILE A 31 -1.67 7.02 24.97
CA ILE A 31 -1.20 6.54 23.69
C ILE A 31 0.31 6.42 23.80
N ASP A 32 0.81 5.19 23.86
CA ASP A 32 2.23 4.90 23.75
C ASP A 32 2.70 5.31 22.35
N THR A 33 3.50 6.36 22.27
CA THR A 33 4.05 6.94 21.04
C THR A 33 5.30 6.20 20.53
N SER A 34 5.59 4.98 21.00
CA SER A 34 6.80 4.24 20.64
C SER A 34 6.71 3.41 19.34
N SER A 35 5.52 3.15 18.79
CA SER A 35 5.39 2.49 17.48
C SER A 35 5.11 3.51 16.38
N SER A 36 6.01 3.59 15.39
CA SER A 36 5.77 4.34 14.16
C SER A 36 4.41 3.93 13.55
N PRO A 37 3.58 4.85 13.01
CA PRO A 37 2.24 4.54 12.49
C PRO A 37 2.17 3.57 11.30
N HIS A 38 3.29 2.92 10.96
CA HIS A 38 3.48 2.10 9.78
C HIS A 38 4.11 0.73 10.07
N ASP A 39 4.29 0.33 11.34
CA ASP A 39 4.63 -1.05 11.65
C ASP A 39 3.36 -1.91 11.63
N ILE A 40 3.32 -2.84 10.68
CA ILE A 40 2.25 -3.82 10.56
C ILE A 40 2.16 -4.59 11.87
N GLN A 41 0.96 -4.58 12.47
CA GLN A 41 0.63 -5.46 13.58
C GLN A 41 1.13 -6.87 13.23
N GLN A 42 2.01 -7.43 14.07
CA GLN A 42 2.44 -8.80 13.92
C GLN A 42 1.22 -9.69 14.15
N VAL A 43 0.50 -10.01 13.07
CA VAL A 43 -0.57 -10.99 13.11
C VAL A 43 0.09 -12.30 13.56
N PRO A 44 -0.40 -12.95 14.63
CA PRO A 44 0.19 -14.17 15.14
C PRO A 44 -0.14 -15.33 14.20
N LEU A 45 0.51 -15.32 13.03
CA LEU A 45 0.39 -16.37 12.04
C LEU A 45 1.29 -17.53 12.45
N ALA A 46 0.69 -18.70 12.64
CA ALA A 46 1.46 -19.91 12.87
C ALA A 46 2.32 -20.24 11.64
N LYS A 47 3.63 -20.43 11.84
CA LYS A 47 4.51 -20.92 10.79
C LYS A 47 4.08 -22.32 10.39
N ALA A 48 3.94 -22.54 9.09
CA ALA A 48 3.56 -23.83 8.54
C ALA A 48 4.79 -24.75 8.44
N GLN A 49 4.65 -26.00 8.88
CA GLN A 49 5.65 -27.03 8.67
C GLN A 49 5.31 -27.80 7.40
N LYS A 50 5.80 -27.33 6.25
CA LYS A 50 5.61 -27.97 4.95
C LYS A 50 6.94 -28.20 4.23
N PRO A 51 7.05 -29.18 3.33
CA PRO A 51 8.21 -29.32 2.48
C PRO A 51 8.39 -28.09 1.58
N GLU A 52 9.59 -27.51 1.61
CA GLU A 52 9.97 -26.31 0.84
C GLU A 52 11.17 -26.58 -0.07
N LYS A 53 11.42 -27.84 -0.45
CA LYS A 53 12.52 -28.22 -1.37
C LYS A 53 12.16 -27.89 -2.82
N LYS A 54 13.16 -27.74 -3.70
CA LYS A 54 12.93 -27.49 -5.13
C LYS A 54 12.03 -28.57 -5.73
N GLY A 55 10.95 -28.15 -6.39
CA GLY A 55 9.93 -29.04 -6.95
C GLY A 55 8.70 -29.22 -6.06
N GLU A 56 8.78 -28.85 -4.79
CA GLU A 56 7.66 -28.94 -3.85
C GLU A 56 6.66 -27.79 -4.02
N THR A 57 5.44 -28.00 -3.53
CA THR A 57 4.32 -27.03 -3.63
C THR A 57 4.69 -25.66 -3.09
N TYR A 58 5.46 -25.61 -2.01
CA TYR A 58 5.78 -24.36 -1.32
C TYR A 58 7.23 -23.94 -1.50
N PHE A 59 7.99 -24.48 -2.45
CA PHE A 59 9.36 -24.03 -2.72
C PHE A 59 9.45 -22.51 -2.93
N ASP A 60 10.39 -21.82 -2.28
CA ASP A 60 10.71 -20.43 -2.61
C ASP A 60 11.89 -20.35 -3.60
N PRO A 61 11.65 -20.07 -4.89
CA PRO A 61 12.71 -20.06 -5.91
C PRO A 61 13.69 -18.89 -5.77
N ASN A 62 13.38 -17.90 -4.93
CA ASN A 62 14.25 -16.76 -4.69
C ASN A 62 14.97 -16.84 -3.35
N HIS A 63 14.75 -17.89 -2.55
CA HIS A 63 15.42 -18.12 -1.27
C HIS A 63 15.39 -16.88 -0.34
N THR A 64 14.22 -16.23 -0.26
CA THR A 64 14.08 -14.94 0.42
C THR A 64 14.08 -15.04 1.93
N GLY A 65 13.92 -16.25 2.49
CA GLY A 65 13.74 -16.48 3.91
C GLY A 65 12.35 -16.10 4.44
N THR A 66 11.43 -15.68 3.56
CA THR A 66 10.05 -15.38 3.94
C THR A 66 9.36 -16.64 4.42
N ALA A 67 8.92 -16.63 5.69
CA ALA A 67 8.27 -17.78 6.30
C ALA A 67 6.92 -18.10 5.61
N LEU A 68 6.64 -19.39 5.51
CA LEU A 68 5.32 -19.90 5.12
C LEU A 68 4.41 -19.93 6.36
N TYR A 69 3.19 -19.41 6.22
CA TYR A 69 2.22 -19.33 7.32
C TYR A 69 0.96 -20.12 7.00
N ASP A 70 0.28 -20.65 8.03
CA ASP A 70 -1.11 -21.10 7.89
C ASP A 70 -2.06 -19.92 8.09
N THR A 71 -2.81 -19.57 7.04
CA THR A 71 -3.64 -18.35 6.97
C THR A 71 -5.14 -18.61 7.11
N HIS A 72 -5.59 -19.88 7.14
CA HIS A 72 -7.02 -20.19 7.03
C HIS A 72 -7.90 -19.57 8.13
N GLN A 73 -7.44 -19.58 9.39
CA GLN A 73 -8.17 -18.97 10.52
C GLN A 73 -7.99 -17.46 10.60
N HIS A 74 -7.01 -16.91 9.89
CA HIS A 74 -6.62 -15.50 10.03
C HIS A 74 -6.96 -14.66 8.81
N ALA A 75 -7.72 -15.19 7.84
CA ALA A 75 -8.02 -14.50 6.58
C ALA A 75 -8.57 -13.07 6.77
N GLY A 76 -9.40 -12.83 7.81
CA GLY A 76 -9.96 -11.52 8.12
C GLY A 76 -9.09 -10.62 9.01
N HIS A 77 -7.95 -11.11 9.51
CA HIS A 77 -7.06 -10.30 10.35
C HIS A 77 -6.42 -9.19 9.53
N SER A 78 -6.37 -8.00 10.13
CA SER A 78 -5.74 -6.82 9.56
C SER A 78 -4.21 -6.98 9.53
N LEU A 79 -3.60 -6.64 8.40
CA LEU A 79 -2.16 -6.48 8.22
C LEU A 79 -1.80 -4.97 8.21
N GLY A 80 -2.48 -4.18 9.04
CA GLY A 80 -2.43 -2.72 9.01
C GLY A 80 -3.73 -2.10 8.48
N PRO A 81 -3.78 -0.76 8.33
CA PRO A 81 -5.04 -0.01 8.20
C PRO A 81 -5.84 -0.31 6.93
N TYR A 82 -5.25 -0.97 5.94
CA TYR A 82 -5.79 -1.05 4.59
C TYR A 82 -6.01 -2.46 4.06
N PHE A 83 -5.32 -3.45 4.63
CA PHE A 83 -5.26 -4.79 4.06
C PHE A 83 -5.46 -5.85 5.12
N THR A 84 -5.86 -7.02 4.66
CA THR A 84 -6.08 -8.21 5.46
C THR A 84 -5.15 -9.33 5.00
N VAL A 85 -5.04 -10.38 5.81
CA VAL A 85 -4.33 -11.61 5.43
C VAL A 85 -4.86 -12.18 4.10
N ARG A 86 -6.18 -12.16 3.89
CA ARG A 86 -6.82 -12.64 2.66
C ARG A 86 -6.35 -11.91 1.41
N ASP A 87 -6.08 -10.60 1.50
CA ASP A 87 -5.59 -9.83 0.36
C ASP A 87 -4.24 -10.36 -0.13
N PHE A 88 -3.40 -10.86 0.80
CA PHE A 88 -2.05 -11.35 0.51
C PHE A 88 -1.95 -12.87 0.36
N SER A 89 -3.00 -13.63 0.71
CA SER A 89 -3.03 -15.10 0.55
C SER A 89 -3.84 -15.59 -0.65
N LYS A 90 -3.97 -14.80 -1.72
CA LYS A 90 -4.80 -15.15 -2.90
C LYS A 90 -4.22 -14.78 -4.26
N THR A 91 -4.78 -15.41 -5.30
CA THR A 91 -4.67 -15.02 -6.71
C THR A 91 -6.03 -15.12 -7.41
N GLY A 92 -6.56 -13.99 -7.89
CA GLY A 92 -7.95 -13.93 -8.35
C GLY A 92 -8.90 -14.34 -7.22
N ASP A 93 -9.74 -15.33 -7.52
CA ASP A 93 -10.68 -15.95 -6.58
C ASP A 93 -10.09 -17.17 -5.85
N VAL A 94 -8.86 -17.56 -6.18
CA VAL A 94 -8.17 -18.70 -5.56
C VAL A 94 -7.47 -18.23 -4.28
N GLY A 95 -7.97 -18.66 -3.12
CA GLY A 95 -7.30 -18.49 -1.83
C GLY A 95 -6.36 -19.65 -1.52
N PHE A 96 -5.24 -19.35 -0.84
CA PHE A 96 -4.27 -20.34 -0.38
C PHE A 96 -4.33 -20.47 1.13
N ARG A 97 -4.54 -21.69 1.64
CA ARG A 97 -4.44 -21.97 3.07
C ARG A 97 -3.06 -21.61 3.61
N TYR A 98 -2.01 -22.05 2.93
CA TYR A 98 -0.64 -21.74 3.30
C TYR A 98 -0.07 -20.70 2.35
N ALA A 99 0.41 -19.58 2.89
CA ALA A 99 0.92 -18.47 2.10
C ALA A 99 2.12 -17.79 2.74
N ARG A 100 2.98 -17.22 1.91
CA ARG A 100 4.03 -16.28 2.34
C ARG A 100 3.49 -14.87 2.23
N ILE A 101 3.69 -14.09 3.28
CA ILE A 101 3.32 -12.68 3.33
C ILE A 101 4.52 -11.92 3.87
N ASP A 102 5.29 -11.30 2.99
CA ASP A 102 6.44 -10.52 3.39
C ASP A 102 5.98 -9.12 3.87
N PRO A 103 6.39 -8.65 5.06
CA PRO A 103 5.98 -7.35 5.57
C PRO A 103 6.36 -6.18 4.66
N SER A 104 7.45 -6.29 3.87
CA SER A 104 7.93 -5.20 3.01
C SER A 104 6.93 -4.85 1.91
N ILE A 105 6.27 -5.84 1.27
CA ILE A 105 5.29 -5.55 0.22
C ILE A 105 4.03 -4.95 0.83
N VAL A 106 3.57 -5.44 1.98
CA VAL A 106 2.40 -4.89 2.67
C VAL A 106 2.67 -3.44 3.11
N ASN A 107 3.86 -3.16 3.65
CA ASN A 107 4.30 -1.83 4.05
C ASN A 107 4.39 -0.88 2.85
N CYS A 108 5.01 -1.32 1.76
CA CYS A 108 5.10 -0.55 0.52
C CYS A 108 3.70 -0.14 0.03
N LEU A 109 2.78 -1.11 -0.10
CA LEU A 109 1.44 -0.84 -0.62
C LEU A 109 0.59 0.00 0.35
N SER A 110 0.81 -0.14 1.66
CA SER A 110 0.11 0.70 2.66
C SER A 110 0.51 2.17 2.52
N ARG A 111 1.81 2.45 2.34
CA ARG A 111 2.31 3.81 2.10
C ARG A 111 1.82 4.37 0.77
N VAL A 112 1.77 3.55 -0.28
CA VAL A 112 1.24 3.95 -1.60
C VAL A 112 -0.25 4.27 -1.50
N ARG A 113 -1.06 3.41 -0.86
CA ARG A 113 -2.50 3.65 -0.65
C ARG A 113 -2.74 4.93 0.13
N SER A 114 -2.01 5.11 1.24
CA SER A 114 -2.09 6.33 2.06
C SER A 114 -1.75 7.58 1.25
N ALA A 115 -0.71 7.53 0.42
CA ALA A 115 -0.27 8.68 -0.37
C ALA A 115 -1.19 9.01 -1.55
N LEU A 116 -1.87 8.01 -2.13
CA LEU A 116 -2.83 8.24 -3.22
C LEU A 116 -4.21 8.66 -2.72
N GLY A 117 -4.58 8.31 -1.48
CA GLY A 117 -5.95 8.49 -0.99
C GLY A 117 -6.99 7.73 -1.81
N LYS A 118 -6.57 6.63 -2.47
CA LYS A 118 -7.41 5.81 -3.36
C LYS A 118 -7.30 4.33 -2.94
N PRO A 119 -8.37 3.54 -3.12
CA PRO A 119 -8.31 2.11 -2.85
C PRO A 119 -7.32 1.40 -3.79
N LEU A 120 -6.46 0.56 -3.21
CA LEU A 120 -5.65 -0.41 -3.94
C LEU A 120 -6.36 -1.75 -3.83
N VAL A 121 -6.86 -2.28 -4.94
CA VAL A 121 -7.56 -3.57 -4.96
C VAL A 121 -6.56 -4.65 -5.35
N ILE A 122 -6.20 -5.52 -4.39
CA ILE A 122 -5.27 -6.62 -4.64
C ILE A 122 -5.98 -7.71 -5.46
N ARG A 123 -5.47 -7.95 -6.67
CA ARG A 123 -5.95 -9.01 -7.56
C ARG A 123 -5.25 -10.32 -7.25
N SER A 124 -3.94 -10.27 -7.11
CA SER A 124 -3.07 -11.44 -6.93
C SER A 124 -1.89 -11.03 -6.07
N SER A 125 -1.51 -11.82 -5.08
CA SER A 125 -0.33 -11.53 -4.25
C SER A 125 0.51 -12.78 -4.01
N TYR A 126 -0.06 -13.81 -3.40
CA TYR A 126 0.64 -15.09 -3.23
C TYR A 126 0.21 -16.10 -4.30
N ARG A 127 1.18 -16.88 -4.77
CA ARG A 127 0.97 -18.10 -5.55
C ARG A 127 1.88 -19.20 -5.01
N SER A 128 1.37 -20.40 -4.75
CA SER A 128 2.26 -21.53 -4.45
C SER A 128 3.18 -21.81 -5.65
N TYR A 129 4.34 -22.43 -5.41
CA TYR A 129 5.27 -22.78 -6.49
C TYR A 129 4.60 -23.71 -7.50
N ALA A 130 3.88 -24.74 -7.03
CA ALA A 130 3.16 -25.67 -7.90
C ALA A 130 2.09 -24.97 -8.74
N TYR A 131 1.31 -24.06 -8.15
CA TYR A 131 0.31 -23.29 -8.89
C TYR A 131 0.96 -22.39 -9.95
N ASN A 132 2.05 -21.69 -9.60
CA ASN A 132 2.74 -20.85 -10.57
C ASN A 132 3.41 -21.69 -11.68
N ASP A 133 3.96 -22.86 -11.37
CA ASP A 133 4.54 -23.78 -12.36
C ASP A 133 3.45 -24.32 -13.31
N GLN A 134 2.25 -24.60 -12.80
CA GLN A 134 1.09 -24.93 -13.63
C GLN A 134 0.76 -23.78 -14.60
N LEU A 135 0.69 -22.53 -14.13
CA LEU A 135 0.47 -21.38 -15.01
C LEU A 135 1.52 -21.29 -16.12
N VAL A 136 2.79 -21.54 -15.80
CA VAL A 136 3.88 -21.56 -16.79
C VAL A 136 3.68 -22.67 -17.82
N LYS A 137 3.31 -23.88 -17.38
CA LYS A 137 3.04 -25.03 -18.26
C LYS A 137 1.84 -24.78 -19.18
N GLU A 138 0.84 -24.07 -18.70
CA GLU A 138 -0.34 -23.63 -19.47
C GLU A 138 -0.04 -22.44 -20.41
N GLY A 139 1.20 -21.98 -20.49
CA GLY A 139 1.61 -20.86 -21.34
C GLY A 139 1.10 -19.50 -20.87
N LYS A 140 0.65 -19.37 -19.62
CA LYS A 140 0.25 -18.08 -19.03
C LYS A 140 1.49 -17.25 -18.73
N THR A 141 1.34 -15.93 -18.68
CA THR A 141 2.43 -15.00 -18.35
C THR A 141 2.81 -15.12 -16.86
N ALA A 142 3.68 -16.06 -16.55
CA ALA A 142 4.27 -16.29 -15.24
C ALA A 142 5.76 -16.62 -15.37
N SER A 143 6.53 -16.36 -14.31
CA SER A 143 7.97 -16.68 -14.27
C SER A 143 8.24 -17.72 -13.20
N LYS A 144 9.14 -18.67 -13.48
CA LYS A 144 9.60 -19.69 -12.52
C LYS A 144 10.29 -19.09 -11.28
N ARG A 145 10.77 -17.85 -11.36
CA ARG A 145 11.38 -17.09 -10.25
C ARG A 145 10.51 -15.92 -9.79
N SER A 146 9.19 -16.02 -9.94
CA SER A 146 8.28 -14.93 -9.59
C SER A 146 8.30 -14.62 -8.09
N TYR A 147 8.37 -13.34 -7.73
CA TYR A 147 8.28 -12.87 -6.35
C TYR A 147 6.90 -13.06 -5.70
N HIS A 148 5.86 -13.42 -6.47
CA HIS A 148 4.58 -13.88 -5.92
C HIS A 148 4.74 -15.17 -5.12
N ILE A 149 5.67 -16.05 -5.54
CA ILE A 149 5.94 -17.33 -4.84
C ILE A 149 6.65 -17.07 -3.50
N SER A 150 7.46 -16.01 -3.47
CA SER A 150 8.19 -15.57 -2.28
C SER A 150 7.33 -14.73 -1.33
N GLY A 151 6.07 -14.40 -1.69
CA GLY A 151 5.21 -13.54 -0.87
C GLY A 151 5.61 -12.06 -0.88
N LYS A 152 6.40 -11.62 -1.86
CA LYS A 152 6.97 -10.27 -1.97
C LYS A 152 6.37 -9.44 -3.12
N ALA A 153 5.29 -9.89 -3.74
CA ALA A 153 4.70 -9.25 -4.89
C ALA A 153 3.17 -9.11 -4.79
N ALA A 154 2.63 -8.15 -5.53
CA ALA A 154 1.20 -8.00 -5.74
C ALA A 154 0.89 -7.42 -7.13
N ASP A 155 -0.14 -7.98 -7.76
CA ASP A 155 -0.86 -7.41 -8.88
C ASP A 155 -2.12 -6.72 -8.35
N LEU A 156 -2.33 -5.45 -8.71
CA LEU A 156 -3.40 -4.63 -8.15
C LEU A 156 -3.98 -3.64 -9.16
N THR A 157 -5.20 -3.15 -8.90
CA THR A 157 -5.77 -2.01 -9.61
C THR A 157 -5.88 -0.79 -8.71
N VAL A 158 -5.79 0.40 -9.34
CA VAL A 158 -6.07 1.68 -8.68
C VAL A 158 -6.92 2.52 -9.61
N PRO A 159 -8.26 2.53 -9.45
CA PRO A 159 -9.16 3.27 -10.31
C PRO A 159 -8.83 4.77 -10.34
N GLY A 160 -8.83 5.35 -11.55
CA GLY A 160 -8.61 6.79 -11.74
C GLY A 160 -7.17 7.28 -11.56
N VAL A 161 -6.18 6.39 -11.41
CA VAL A 161 -4.77 6.77 -11.25
C VAL A 161 -3.99 6.49 -12.53
N SER A 162 -3.29 7.52 -13.03
CA SER A 162 -2.42 7.39 -14.20
C SER A 162 -1.17 6.56 -13.90
N VAL A 163 -0.56 5.96 -14.94
CA VAL A 163 0.70 5.23 -14.81
C VAL A 163 1.82 6.10 -14.23
N SER A 164 1.91 7.36 -14.67
CA SER A 164 2.93 8.30 -14.19
C SER A 164 2.76 8.60 -12.70
N THR A 165 1.52 8.88 -12.27
CA THR A 165 1.19 9.13 -10.87
C THR A 165 1.52 7.90 -10.02
N PHE A 166 1.04 6.72 -10.43
CA PHE A 166 1.29 5.48 -9.69
C PHE A 166 2.79 5.18 -9.56
N ALA A 167 3.54 5.25 -10.67
CA ALA A 167 4.99 5.01 -10.67
C ALA A 167 5.73 5.99 -9.74
N LYS A 168 5.42 7.30 -9.82
CA LYS A 168 6.02 8.32 -8.94
C LYS A 168 5.77 8.01 -7.47
N THR A 169 4.53 7.66 -7.12
CA THR A 169 4.17 7.33 -5.75
C THR A 169 4.87 6.06 -5.27
N VAL A 170 4.91 5.01 -6.08
CA VAL A 170 5.62 3.75 -5.73
C VAL A 170 7.09 4.03 -5.43
N TYR A 171 7.82 4.71 -6.32
CA TYR A 171 9.24 4.99 -6.09
C TYR A 171 9.48 5.96 -4.93
N SER A 172 8.61 6.96 -4.74
CA SER A 172 8.71 7.90 -3.61
C SER A 172 8.46 7.23 -2.25
N ARG A 173 7.57 6.22 -2.18
CA ARG A 173 7.13 5.62 -0.91
C ARG A 173 7.81 4.31 -0.57
N CYS A 174 8.29 3.58 -1.59
CA CYS A 174 8.91 2.27 -1.44
C CYS A 174 10.39 2.25 -1.82
N GLY A 175 10.93 3.35 -2.37
CA GLY A 175 12.30 3.43 -2.87
C GLY A 175 12.46 2.74 -4.22
N CYS A 176 13.69 2.81 -4.75
CA CYS A 176 14.01 2.33 -6.09
C CYS A 176 14.32 0.83 -6.19
N GLY A 177 14.43 0.12 -5.06
CA GLY A 177 14.66 -1.34 -5.01
C GLY A 177 13.43 -2.20 -5.31
N VAL A 178 12.35 -1.61 -5.82
CA VAL A 178 11.11 -2.29 -6.17
C VAL A 178 11.03 -2.64 -7.65
N GLY A 179 10.41 -3.77 -7.96
CA GLY A 179 9.97 -4.09 -9.31
C GLY A 179 8.62 -3.41 -9.60
N LEU A 180 8.50 -2.79 -10.78
CA LEU A 180 7.25 -2.19 -11.25
C LEU A 180 6.91 -2.70 -12.65
N GLY A 181 5.81 -3.41 -12.76
CA GLY A 181 5.22 -3.82 -14.04
C GLY A 181 3.93 -3.07 -14.31
N VAL A 182 3.68 -2.74 -15.57
CA VAL A 182 2.46 -2.02 -15.99
C VAL A 182 1.67 -2.85 -16.99
N ALA A 183 0.36 -2.88 -16.80
CA ALA A 183 -0.56 -3.55 -17.70
C ALA A 183 -1.72 -2.64 -18.11
N ASN A 184 -2.66 -3.15 -18.89
CA ASN A 184 -3.90 -2.43 -19.13
C ASN A 184 -4.85 -2.60 -17.94
N GLY A 185 -5.01 -1.55 -17.13
CA GLY A 185 -5.95 -1.50 -16.01
C GLY A 185 -5.42 -2.04 -14.68
N TRP A 186 -4.19 -2.54 -14.64
CA TRP A 186 -3.56 -3.05 -13.41
C TRP A 186 -2.04 -2.84 -13.41
N PHE A 187 -1.45 -2.98 -12.22
CA PHE A 187 -0.03 -2.79 -11.94
C PHE A 187 0.51 -3.99 -11.19
N HIS A 188 1.77 -4.32 -11.44
CA HIS A 188 2.55 -5.25 -10.63
C HIS A 188 3.55 -4.46 -9.79
N VAL A 189 3.64 -4.79 -8.50
CA VAL A 189 4.67 -4.26 -7.60
C VAL A 189 5.29 -5.41 -6.84
N ASP A 190 6.61 -5.44 -6.74
CA ASP A 190 7.31 -6.40 -5.89
C ASP A 190 8.51 -5.78 -5.16
N THR A 191 8.84 -6.29 -3.98
CA THR A 191 9.91 -5.80 -3.12
C THR A 191 11.19 -6.64 -3.25
N ARG A 192 11.71 -6.78 -4.48
CA ARG A 192 12.91 -7.58 -4.81
C ARG A 192 14.25 -7.06 -4.27
N GLY A 193 14.30 -5.84 -3.74
CA GLY A 193 15.51 -5.25 -3.16
C GLY A 193 16.54 -4.74 -4.18
N THR A 194 16.27 -4.89 -5.48
CA THR A 194 17.14 -4.41 -6.57
C THR A 194 16.34 -3.57 -7.55
N SER A 195 16.92 -2.45 -7.98
CA SER A 195 16.32 -1.57 -8.97
C SER A 195 16.25 -2.28 -10.32
N THR A 196 15.06 -2.29 -10.92
CA THR A 196 14.84 -2.87 -12.24
C THR A 196 14.06 -1.92 -13.11
N ARG A 197 14.39 -1.90 -14.41
CA ARG A 197 13.64 -1.10 -15.38
C ARG A 197 12.19 -1.60 -15.43
N PRO A 198 11.19 -0.70 -15.40
CA PRO A 198 9.81 -1.08 -15.56
C PRO A 198 9.55 -1.91 -16.84
N TRP A 199 8.69 -2.91 -16.71
CA TRP A 199 8.27 -3.78 -17.81
C TRP A 199 6.76 -3.67 -18.07
N GLY A 200 6.32 -4.22 -19.20
CA GLY A 200 4.91 -4.23 -19.60
C GLY A 200 4.35 -5.65 -19.64
N TYR A 201 3.05 -5.80 -19.42
CA TYR A 201 2.31 -7.05 -19.60
C TYR A 201 1.35 -6.98 -20.79
N GLY A 202 1.31 -8.05 -21.60
CA GLY A 202 0.44 -8.13 -22.77
C GLY A 202 0.59 -6.93 -23.70
N ALA A 203 -0.52 -6.46 -24.29
CA ALA A 203 -0.58 -5.24 -25.09
C ALA A 203 -0.58 -3.96 -24.24
N ALA A 204 0.03 -3.94 -23.04
CA ALA A 204 0.29 -2.69 -22.33
C ALA A 204 0.92 -1.73 -23.34
N SER A 205 0.22 -0.64 -23.67
CA SER A 205 0.66 0.20 -24.77
C SER A 205 2.09 0.62 -24.50
N THR A 206 2.96 0.50 -25.51
CA THR A 206 4.37 0.90 -25.43
C THR A 206 4.54 2.24 -24.70
N THR A 207 3.58 3.15 -24.88
CA THR A 207 3.40 4.41 -24.17
C THR A 207 3.33 4.28 -22.63
N LYS A 208 2.52 3.39 -22.06
CA LYS A 208 2.41 3.19 -20.60
C LYS A 208 3.73 2.71 -20.01
N ARG A 209 4.35 1.70 -20.63
CA ARG A 209 5.67 1.19 -20.22
C ARG A 209 6.75 2.27 -20.30
N ASN A 210 6.81 3.02 -21.41
CA ASN A 210 7.78 4.09 -21.58
C ASN A 210 7.53 5.24 -20.59
N THR A 211 6.29 5.51 -20.23
CA THR A 211 5.94 6.49 -19.18
C THR A 211 6.50 6.06 -17.82
N ALA A 212 6.30 4.81 -17.41
CA ALA A 212 6.88 4.29 -16.17
C ALA A 212 8.41 4.33 -16.19
N ARG A 213 9.04 4.00 -17.32
CA ARG A 213 10.51 4.06 -17.48
C ARG A 213 11.08 5.47 -17.33
N ARG A 214 10.46 6.48 -17.95
CA ARG A 214 10.89 7.88 -17.78
C ARG A 214 10.80 8.34 -16.32
N VAL A 215 9.75 7.91 -15.61
CA VAL A 215 9.61 8.20 -14.18
C VAL A 215 10.72 7.50 -13.39
N HIS A 216 10.98 6.22 -13.66
CA HIS A 216 12.05 5.46 -13.02
C HIS A 216 13.43 6.09 -13.30
N GLU A 217 13.76 6.45 -14.53
CA GLU A 217 15.01 7.11 -14.89
C GLU A 217 15.19 8.43 -14.12
N LYS A 218 14.14 9.25 -14.06
CA LYS A 218 14.19 10.53 -13.33
C LYS A 218 14.36 10.36 -11.82
N MET A 219 13.76 9.34 -11.21
CA MET A 219 13.75 9.17 -9.75
C MET A 219 14.83 8.23 -9.23
N CYS A 220 15.28 7.30 -10.05
CA CYS A 220 16.11 6.16 -9.67
C CYS A 220 17.35 5.99 -10.55
N GLY A 221 17.50 6.77 -11.63
CA GLY A 221 18.63 6.71 -12.55
C GLY A 221 19.87 7.48 -12.06
N GLY A 222 19.75 8.27 -10.99
CA GLY A 222 20.85 9.05 -10.43
C GLY A 222 21.47 8.40 -9.21
N GLY A 223 22.64 7.79 -9.38
CA GLY A 223 23.66 7.92 -8.35
C GLY A 223 24.20 9.35 -8.39
N GLY A 224 23.75 10.20 -7.45
CA GLY A 224 24.32 11.52 -7.13
C GLY A 224 24.02 12.69 -8.09
N SER A 225 23.18 13.66 -7.66
CA SER A 225 23.40 15.12 -7.83
C SER A 225 22.11 15.95 -7.60
N ASP A 226 20.94 15.49 -8.03
CA ASP A 226 19.82 16.42 -8.25
C ASP A 226 19.01 16.81 -7.01
N SER A 227 18.97 15.97 -5.97
CA SER A 227 18.28 16.33 -4.71
C SER A 227 19.06 17.39 -3.92
N ASN A 228 20.39 17.38 -4.01
CA ASN A 228 21.23 18.39 -3.37
C ASN A 228 21.25 19.68 -4.19
N GLU A 229 21.22 19.61 -5.52
CA GLU A 229 21.13 20.80 -6.38
C GLU A 229 19.78 21.51 -6.22
N SER A 230 18.68 20.78 -6.07
CA SER A 230 17.37 21.40 -5.81
C SER A 230 17.28 22.02 -4.42
N MET A 231 17.91 21.43 -3.39
CA MET A 231 17.93 22.00 -2.04
C MET A 231 18.86 23.22 -1.96
N THR A 232 20.04 23.16 -2.57
CA THR A 232 20.96 24.32 -2.64
C THR A 232 20.34 25.47 -3.43
N LYS A 233 19.66 25.23 -4.56
CA LYS A 233 18.92 26.28 -5.27
C LYS A 233 17.83 26.94 -4.43
N ILE A 234 17.14 26.18 -3.58
CA ILE A 234 16.13 26.73 -2.66
C ILE A 234 16.80 27.57 -1.56
N LEU A 235 17.87 27.05 -0.95
CA LEU A 235 18.61 27.76 0.10
C LEU A 235 19.27 29.04 -0.41
N ASP A 236 19.86 29.01 -1.61
CA ASP A 236 20.46 30.18 -2.25
C ASP A 236 19.41 31.24 -2.60
N SER A 237 18.23 30.81 -3.09
CA SER A 237 17.11 31.72 -3.34
C SER A 237 16.63 32.41 -2.06
N VAL A 238 16.48 31.66 -0.96
CA VAL A 238 16.05 32.22 0.33
C VAL A 238 17.11 33.18 0.89
N GLY A 239 18.39 32.81 0.80
CA GLY A 239 19.51 33.65 1.23
C GLY A 239 19.58 34.98 0.48
N ASN A 240 19.39 34.95 -0.85
CA ASN A 240 19.39 36.16 -1.67
C ASN A 240 18.19 37.08 -1.37
N THR A 241 17.02 36.53 -1.10
CA THR A 241 15.85 37.32 -0.67
C THR A 241 16.10 38.00 0.66
N PHE A 242 16.68 37.29 1.63
CA PHE A 242 16.98 37.86 2.95
C PHE A 242 18.01 39.00 2.86
N LYS A 243 19.07 38.80 2.06
CA LYS A 243 20.11 39.81 1.84
C LYS A 243 19.57 41.08 1.16
N SER A 244 18.68 40.91 0.18
CA SER A 244 18.00 42.03 -0.48
C SER A 244 17.14 42.82 0.51
N LEU A 245 16.41 42.14 1.40
CA LEU A 245 15.58 42.78 2.41
C LEU A 245 16.42 43.56 3.43
N THR A 246 17.54 42.99 3.89
CA THR A 246 18.44 43.68 4.84
C THR A 246 19.09 44.92 4.25
N ASN A 247 19.42 44.93 2.97
CA ASN A 247 19.99 46.10 2.32
C ASN A 247 18.94 47.22 2.16
N LYS A 248 17.71 46.88 1.79
CA LYS A 248 16.60 47.85 1.72
C LYS A 248 16.29 48.51 3.07
N ILE A 249 16.43 47.77 4.17
CA ILE A 249 16.24 48.32 5.51
C ILE A 249 17.39 49.27 5.88
N LYS A 250 18.64 48.95 5.51
CA LYS A 250 19.80 49.81 5.76
C LYS A 250 19.82 51.10 4.94
N GLU A 251 19.13 51.14 3.80
CA GLU A 251 18.97 52.37 3.00
C GLU A 251 17.76 53.20 3.43
N ALA A 252 16.89 52.66 4.30
CA ALA A 252 15.69 53.33 4.80
C ALA A 252 15.89 54.01 6.17
N PHE A 253 17.07 53.88 6.77
CA PHE A 253 17.50 54.51 8.02
C PHE A 253 18.90 55.10 7.86
#